data_AF-A0A7X7H0Y5-F1
#
_entry.id   AF-A0A7X7H0Y5-F1
#
_cell.length_a   1.000
_cell.length_b   1.000
_cell.length_c   1.000
_cell.angle_alpha   90.00
_cell.angle_beta   90.00
_cell.angle_gamma   90.00
#
_symmetry.space_group_name_H-M   'P 1'
#
loop_
_entity.id
_entity.type
_entity.pdbx_description
1 polymer ?
#
loop_
_entity_poly.entity_id
_entity_poly.type
_entity_poly.pdbx_seq_one_letter_code
_entity_poly.pdbx_strand_id
1 'polypeptide(L)'
;RTTIASMESLINITNDRDLWLGEIPDSRLWQGLVTICGPWGVLMRLVSDPSPILTRGERNAAQDFVDRQEIRFEQAKTKIKRTGDDLSFVGDGLLEFGDVSDFCGMILDRDPTPPLVAAVSTKRIGGDWALSLRSRDGLAGKIITLLKDGRKVRGGGHGDAAALYFPYSYTEDQIHNSVLAAIKQEKERSETPNVTLGDLFKGLDKI
;
A
#
# COMPACT_ATOMS: atom_id res chain seq x y z
N ARG A 1 -3.90 16.48 34.20
CA ARG A 1 -3.05 15.27 34.34
C ARG A 1 -3.86 13.96 34.24
N THR A 2 -5.15 13.95 34.56
CA THR A 2 -6.05 12.77 34.48
C THR A 2 -6.51 12.40 33.06
N THR A 3 -6.52 13.34 32.11
CA THR A 3 -7.10 13.13 30.75
C THR A 3 -6.22 12.31 29.81
N ILE A 4 -4.89 12.33 29.96
CA ILE A 4 -3.98 11.56 29.11
C ILE A 4 -3.95 10.09 29.55
N ALA A 5 -3.95 9.84 30.86
CA ALA A 5 -3.99 8.49 31.41
C ALA A 5 -5.26 7.72 30.97
N SER A 6 -6.41 8.41 30.85
CA SER A 6 -7.64 7.78 30.34
C SER A 6 -7.60 7.43 28.84
N MET A 7 -6.67 8.00 28.07
CA MET A 7 -6.53 7.73 26.63
C MET A 7 -5.41 6.73 26.31
N GLU A 8 -4.59 6.35 27.30
CA GLU A 8 -3.42 5.51 27.12
C GLU A 8 -3.74 4.20 26.39
N SER A 9 -4.84 3.52 26.77
CA SER A 9 -5.26 2.29 26.12
C SER A 9 -5.63 2.48 24.64
N LEU A 10 -6.32 3.57 24.30
CA LEU A 10 -6.65 3.89 22.90
C LEU A 10 -5.39 4.24 22.09
N ILE A 11 -4.45 4.96 22.69
CA ILE A 11 -3.16 5.28 22.07
C ILE A 11 -2.39 3.99 21.78
N ASN A 12 -2.34 3.05 22.73
CA ASN A 12 -1.66 1.78 22.54
C ASN A 12 -2.31 0.94 21.43
N ILE A 13 -3.65 0.86 21.41
CA ILE A 13 -4.40 0.20 20.33
C ILE A 13 -4.09 0.84 18.96
N THR A 14 -4.07 2.17 18.91
CA THR A 14 -3.82 2.91 17.66
C THR A 14 -2.39 2.70 17.19
N ASN A 15 -1.41 2.78 18.08
CA ASN A 15 0.00 2.56 17.78
C ASN A 15 0.26 1.12 17.34
N ASP A 16 -0.37 0.13 17.99
CA ASP A 16 -0.28 -1.28 17.59
C ASP A 16 -0.67 -1.48 16.13
N ARG A 17 -1.73 -0.79 15.68
CA ARG A 17 -2.16 -0.83 14.27
C ARG A 17 -1.26 -0.01 13.36
N ASP A 18 -0.96 1.24 13.71
CA ASP A 18 -0.25 2.21 12.86
C ASP A 18 1.21 1.80 12.62
N LEU A 19 1.82 1.19 13.65
CA LEU A 19 3.18 0.64 13.59
C LEU A 19 3.22 -0.83 13.15
N TRP A 20 2.08 -1.40 12.75
CA TRP A 20 1.96 -2.78 12.25
C TRP A 20 2.47 -3.86 13.20
N LEU A 21 2.40 -3.63 14.52
CA LEU A 21 2.87 -4.57 15.54
C LEU A 21 1.95 -5.81 15.60
N GLY A 22 0.64 -5.59 15.65
CA GLY A 22 -0.37 -6.66 15.65
C GLY A 22 -0.36 -7.52 16.91
N GLU A 23 0.09 -6.97 18.04
CA GLU A 23 0.13 -7.62 19.35
C GLU A 23 -1.22 -7.48 20.09
N ILE A 24 -2.02 -6.47 19.75
CA ILE A 24 -3.32 -6.21 20.38
C ILE A 24 -4.45 -6.63 19.42
N PRO A 25 -5.18 -7.73 19.68
CA PRO A 25 -6.23 -8.22 18.77
C PRO A 25 -7.30 -7.17 18.43
N ASP A 26 -7.68 -6.34 19.41
CA ASP A 26 -8.69 -5.31 19.23
C ASP A 26 -8.22 -4.19 18.27
N SER A 27 -6.91 -4.00 18.02
CA SER A 27 -6.42 -2.98 17.07
C SER A 27 -6.92 -3.21 15.65
N ARG A 28 -7.02 -4.49 15.25
CA ARG A 28 -7.57 -4.89 13.96
C ARG A 28 -9.06 -4.57 13.85
N LEU A 29 -9.80 -4.79 14.94
CA LEU A 29 -11.23 -4.53 15.01
C LEU A 29 -11.53 -3.03 14.99
N TRP A 30 -10.73 -2.22 15.69
CA TRP A 30 -10.82 -0.76 15.62
C TRP A 30 -10.58 -0.24 14.21
N GLN A 31 -9.59 -0.79 13.48
CA GLN A 31 -9.39 -0.44 12.07
C GLN A 31 -10.59 -0.83 11.19
N GLY A 32 -11.19 -1.99 11.44
CA GLY A 32 -12.43 -2.42 10.79
C GLY A 32 -13.56 -1.41 11.01
N LEU A 33 -13.77 -0.97 12.25
CA LEU A 33 -14.78 0.04 12.59
C LEU A 33 -14.52 1.39 11.92
N VAL A 34 -13.27 1.85 11.89
CA VAL A 34 -12.90 3.08 11.16
C VAL A 34 -13.24 2.94 9.67
N THR A 35 -13.05 1.75 9.10
CA THR A 35 -13.36 1.49 7.68
C THR A 35 -14.87 1.48 7.42
N ILE A 36 -15.66 0.84 8.30
CA ILE A 36 -17.11 0.72 8.16
C ILE A 36 -17.80 2.06 8.42
N CYS A 37 -17.44 2.74 9.51
CA CYS A 37 -18.14 3.93 10.00
C CYS A 37 -17.51 5.25 9.50
N GLY A 38 -16.30 5.18 8.94
CA GLY A 38 -15.49 6.35 8.64
C GLY A 38 -14.92 7.03 9.90
N PRO A 39 -13.95 7.95 9.72
CA PRO A 39 -13.29 8.63 10.82
C PRO A 39 -14.23 9.46 11.69
N TRP A 40 -15.24 10.09 11.08
CA TRP A 40 -16.23 10.89 11.81
C TRP A 40 -17.17 10.03 12.66
N GLY A 41 -17.59 8.87 12.16
CA GLY A 41 -18.41 7.94 12.93
C GLY A 41 -17.69 7.44 14.17
N VAL A 42 -16.41 7.07 14.03
CA VAL A 42 -15.57 6.64 15.15
C VAL A 42 -15.29 7.80 16.11
N LEU A 43 -15.04 9.01 15.62
CA LEU A 43 -14.89 10.18 16.48
C LEU A 43 -16.14 10.42 17.34
N MET A 44 -17.34 10.37 16.74
CA MET A 44 -18.59 10.55 17.48
C MET A 44 -18.79 9.44 18.51
N ARG A 45 -18.40 8.20 18.19
CA ARG A 45 -18.37 7.09 19.15
C ARG A 45 -17.45 7.38 20.34
N LEU A 46 -16.24 7.87 20.09
CA LEU A 46 -15.26 8.18 21.14
C LEU A 46 -15.64 9.40 21.98
N VAL A 47 -16.34 10.38 21.39
CA VAL A 47 -16.88 11.54 22.12
C VAL A 47 -18.01 11.11 23.06
N SER A 48 -18.88 10.20 22.61
CA SER A 48 -20.00 9.69 23.42
C SER A 48 -19.54 8.73 24.52
N ASP A 49 -18.54 7.89 24.24
CA ASP A 49 -17.92 7.01 25.22
C ASP A 49 -16.42 6.85 24.86
N PRO A 50 -15.48 7.33 25.69
CA PRO A 50 -14.06 7.26 25.39
C PRO A 50 -13.43 5.89 25.70
N SER A 51 -14.23 4.88 26.05
CA SER A 51 -13.74 3.55 26.37
C SER A 51 -13.01 2.90 25.18
N PRO A 52 -11.84 2.27 25.39
CA PRO A 52 -11.17 1.46 24.39
C PRO A 52 -11.88 0.12 24.11
N ILE A 53 -12.81 -0.26 24.98
CA ILE A 53 -13.49 -1.55 24.92
C ILE A 53 -14.69 -1.44 23.97
N LEU A 54 -14.64 -2.22 22.90
CA LEU A 54 -15.75 -2.35 21.96
C LEU A 54 -16.97 -2.97 22.64
N THR A 55 -18.14 -2.37 22.42
CA THR A 55 -19.40 -3.01 22.75
C THR A 55 -19.55 -4.31 21.96
N ARG A 56 -20.45 -5.20 22.41
CA ARG A 56 -20.71 -6.46 21.71
C ARG A 56 -21.13 -6.26 20.24
N GLY A 57 -21.94 -5.23 19.97
CA GLY A 57 -22.38 -4.91 18.61
C GLY A 57 -21.22 -4.44 17.72
N GLU A 58 -20.39 -3.55 18.24
CA GLU A 58 -19.20 -3.03 17.54
C GLU A 58 -18.20 -4.14 17.24
N ARG A 59 -17.88 -4.97 18.24
CA ARG A 59 -16.99 -6.12 18.06
C ARG A 59 -17.52 -7.07 16.99
N ASN A 60 -18.80 -7.43 17.02
CA ASN A 60 -19.39 -8.33 16.04
C ASN A 60 -19.32 -7.75 14.62
N ALA A 61 -19.67 -6.48 14.44
CA ALA A 61 -19.62 -5.82 13.14
C ALA A 61 -18.19 -5.68 12.60
N ALA A 62 -17.25 -5.33 13.49
CA ALA A 62 -15.83 -5.26 13.17
C ALA A 62 -15.27 -6.62 12.75
N GLN A 63 -15.60 -7.67 13.50
CA GLN A 63 -15.14 -9.03 13.23
C GLN A 63 -15.67 -9.54 11.89
N ASP A 64 -16.98 -9.37 11.63
CA ASP A 64 -17.57 -9.77 10.35
C ASP A 64 -16.90 -9.07 9.15
N PHE A 65 -16.53 -7.79 9.30
CA PHE A 65 -15.75 -7.09 8.28
C PHE A 65 -14.36 -7.68 8.12
N VAL A 66 -13.64 -7.93 9.22
CA VAL A 66 -12.28 -8.50 9.19
C VAL A 66 -12.29 -9.89 8.55
N ASP A 67 -13.23 -10.75 8.91
CA ASP A 67 -13.35 -12.10 8.36
C ASP A 67 -13.59 -12.05 6.84
N ARG A 68 -14.49 -11.18 6.38
CA ARG A 68 -14.74 -10.97 4.95
C ARG A 68 -13.51 -10.41 4.23
N GLN A 69 -12.78 -9.51 4.88
CA GLN A 69 -11.54 -8.94 4.35
C GLN A 69 -10.44 -10.01 4.23
N GLU A 70 -10.28 -10.89 5.20
CA GLU A 70 -9.32 -11.99 5.13
C GLU A 70 -9.66 -12.96 3.99
N ILE A 71 -10.94 -13.28 3.78
CA ILE A 71 -11.39 -14.09 2.64
C ILE A 71 -10.97 -13.42 1.32
N ARG A 72 -11.19 -12.11 1.18
CA ARG A 72 -10.76 -11.37 -0.02
C ARG A 72 -9.24 -11.37 -0.17
N PHE A 73 -8.48 -11.26 0.92
CA PHE A 73 -7.02 -11.29 0.86
C PHE A 73 -6.50 -12.64 0.38
N GLU A 74 -7.05 -13.74 0.89
CA GLU A 74 -6.69 -15.08 0.43
C GLU A 74 -7.04 -15.28 -1.06
N GLN A 75 -8.21 -14.81 -1.50
CA GLN A 75 -8.57 -14.83 -2.91
C GLN A 75 -7.60 -14.00 -3.76
N ALA A 76 -7.29 -12.78 -3.33
CA ALA A 76 -6.38 -11.89 -4.04
C ALA A 76 -4.97 -12.48 -4.14
N LYS A 77 -4.46 -13.15 -3.09
CA LYS A 77 -3.17 -13.87 -3.12
C LYS A 77 -3.09 -14.89 -4.25
N THR A 78 -4.15 -15.66 -4.49
CA THR A 78 -4.18 -16.65 -5.59
C THR A 78 -4.16 -16.04 -6.99
N LYS A 79 -4.40 -14.72 -7.10
CA LYS A 79 -4.50 -13.98 -8.35
C LYS A 79 -3.39 -12.93 -8.51
N ILE A 80 -2.39 -12.92 -7.63
CA ILE A 80 -1.23 -12.04 -7.78
C ILE A 80 -0.49 -12.39 -9.07
N LYS A 81 -0.33 -11.39 -9.94
CA LYS A 81 0.62 -11.44 -11.05
C LYS A 81 1.99 -11.04 -10.51
N ARG A 82 2.82 -12.05 -10.21
CA ARG A 82 4.18 -11.87 -9.68
C ARG A 82 5.19 -11.76 -10.83
N THR A 83 6.05 -10.75 -10.79
CA THR A 83 7.18 -10.60 -11.72
C THR A 83 8.49 -10.57 -10.93
N GLY A 84 9.12 -11.74 -10.79
CA GLY A 84 10.32 -11.91 -9.97
C GLY A 84 10.16 -11.33 -8.58
N ASP A 85 11.20 -10.64 -8.10
CA ASP A 85 11.21 -9.93 -6.82
C ASP A 85 10.83 -8.44 -6.98
N ASP A 86 10.47 -8.00 -8.18
CA ASP A 86 10.22 -6.59 -8.46
C ASP A 86 8.80 -6.18 -8.08
N LEU A 87 7.81 -6.94 -8.54
CA LEU A 87 6.42 -6.51 -8.54
C LEU A 87 5.46 -7.66 -8.20
N SER A 88 4.60 -7.41 -7.20
CA SER A 88 3.35 -8.13 -7.01
C SER A 88 2.19 -7.23 -7.43
N PHE A 89 1.42 -7.66 -8.44
CA PHE A 89 0.31 -6.88 -8.98
C PHE A 89 -1.02 -7.61 -8.82
N VAL A 90 -2.03 -6.91 -8.31
CA VAL A 90 -3.41 -7.39 -8.19
C VAL A 90 -4.34 -6.55 -9.07
N GLY A 91 -5.13 -7.26 -9.88
CA GLY A 91 -6.13 -6.68 -10.78
C GLY A 91 -7.39 -6.19 -10.05
N ASP A 92 -8.29 -5.60 -10.82
CA ASP A 92 -9.58 -5.09 -10.35
C ASP A 92 -10.52 -6.19 -9.84
N GLY A 93 -11.47 -5.80 -8.99
CA GLY A 93 -12.57 -6.65 -8.55
C GLY A 93 -12.25 -7.68 -7.45
N LEU A 94 -11.00 -7.75 -6.97
CA LEU A 94 -10.59 -8.69 -5.92
C LEU A 94 -10.56 -8.08 -4.51
N LEU A 95 -10.27 -6.77 -4.44
CA LEU A 95 -10.12 -6.03 -3.18
C LEU A 95 -11.09 -4.84 -3.17
N GLU A 96 -11.59 -4.52 -1.98
CA GLU A 96 -12.51 -3.42 -1.74
C GLU A 96 -11.81 -2.18 -1.18
N PHE A 97 -12.55 -1.08 -1.03
CA PHE A 97 -12.07 0.09 -0.31
C PHE A 97 -11.73 -0.28 1.15
N GLY A 98 -10.55 0.13 1.61
CA GLY A 98 -10.02 -0.23 2.94
C GLY A 98 -9.12 -1.47 2.94
N ASP A 99 -9.21 -2.32 1.92
CA ASP A 99 -8.38 -3.52 1.81
C ASP A 99 -6.95 -3.20 1.36
N VAL A 100 -6.81 -2.25 0.45
CA VAL A 100 -5.59 -2.04 -0.33
C VAL A 100 -4.35 -1.80 0.53
N SER A 101 -4.45 -0.93 1.55
CA SER A 101 -3.30 -0.62 2.41
C SER A 101 -2.86 -1.85 3.21
N ASP A 102 -3.83 -2.56 3.77
CA ASP A 102 -3.65 -3.75 4.60
C ASP A 102 -3.11 -4.93 3.81
N PHE A 103 -3.66 -5.15 2.62
CA PHE A 103 -3.21 -6.17 1.70
C PHE A 103 -1.78 -5.91 1.24
N CYS A 104 -1.47 -4.69 0.79
CA CYS A 104 -0.12 -4.34 0.36
C CYS A 104 0.90 -4.46 1.51
N GLY A 105 0.55 -4.02 2.72
CA GLY A 105 1.41 -4.18 3.91
C GLY A 105 1.68 -5.65 4.20
N MET A 106 0.65 -6.50 4.17
CA MET A 106 0.79 -7.95 4.32
C MET A 106 1.75 -8.56 3.27
N ILE A 107 1.64 -8.16 2.00
CA ILE A 107 2.54 -8.66 0.94
C ILE A 107 3.99 -8.21 1.16
N LEU A 108 4.22 -7.01 1.69
CA LEU A 108 5.57 -6.50 1.92
C LEU A 108 6.20 -6.98 3.23
N ASP A 109 5.40 -7.29 4.24
CA ASP A 109 5.87 -7.64 5.59
C ASP A 109 5.86 -9.14 5.90
N ARG A 110 4.97 -9.89 5.24
CA ARG A 110 4.69 -11.30 5.61
C ARG A 110 4.95 -12.30 4.50
N ASP A 111 5.20 -11.84 3.27
CA ASP A 111 5.64 -12.71 2.18
C ASP A 111 7.09 -13.17 2.47
N PRO A 112 7.42 -14.47 2.44
CA PRO A 112 8.78 -14.97 2.62
C PRO A 112 9.79 -14.35 1.65
N THR A 113 9.33 -13.96 0.47
CA THR A 113 10.12 -13.25 -0.54
C THR A 113 9.34 -11.99 -0.92
N PRO A 114 9.44 -10.88 -0.16
CA PRO A 114 8.64 -9.70 -0.41
C PRO A 114 9.06 -9.02 -1.73
N PRO A 115 8.10 -8.52 -2.54
CA PRO A 115 8.43 -7.78 -3.75
C PRO A 115 8.96 -6.39 -3.38
N LEU A 116 9.67 -5.73 -4.29
CA LEU A 116 10.04 -4.32 -4.12
C LEU A 116 8.82 -3.40 -4.11
N VAL A 117 7.80 -3.73 -4.91
CA VAL A 117 6.54 -2.98 -5.00
C VAL A 117 5.35 -3.93 -4.97
N ALA A 118 4.39 -3.63 -4.10
CA ALA A 118 3.05 -4.19 -4.15
C ALA A 118 2.11 -3.18 -4.81
N ALA A 119 1.37 -3.63 -5.82
CA ALA A 119 0.50 -2.79 -6.63
C ALA A 119 -0.92 -3.38 -6.70
N VAL A 120 -1.93 -2.55 -6.47
CA VAL A 120 -3.33 -2.92 -6.61
C VAL A 120 -4.01 -1.96 -7.56
N SER A 121 -4.61 -2.49 -8.62
CA SER A 121 -5.39 -1.72 -9.57
C SER A 121 -6.89 -1.88 -9.33
N THR A 122 -7.64 -0.83 -9.63
CA THR A 122 -9.11 -0.82 -9.48
C THR A 122 -9.71 0.03 -10.59
N LYS A 123 -10.73 -0.48 -11.27
CA LYS A 123 -11.48 0.26 -12.29
C LYS A 123 -12.50 1.15 -11.57
N ARG A 124 -12.40 2.47 -11.74
CA ARG A 124 -13.38 3.40 -11.15
C ARG A 124 -14.65 3.42 -12.00
N ILE A 125 -15.77 3.78 -11.39
CA ILE A 125 -17.07 3.96 -12.07
C ILE A 125 -16.96 4.93 -13.27
N GLY A 126 -16.09 5.95 -13.17
CA GLY A 126 -15.81 6.90 -14.28
C GLY A 126 -14.92 6.37 -15.41
N GLY A 127 -14.55 5.08 -15.40
CA GLY A 127 -13.75 4.42 -16.44
C GLY A 127 -12.24 4.53 -16.26
N ASP A 128 -11.74 5.57 -15.59
CA ASP A 128 -10.33 5.70 -15.21
C ASP A 128 -9.90 4.58 -14.24
N TRP A 129 -8.63 4.20 -14.30
CA TRP A 129 -8.03 3.25 -13.38
C TRP A 129 -7.41 3.96 -12.20
N ALA A 130 -7.65 3.48 -10.98
CA ALA A 130 -6.85 3.79 -9.81
C ALA A 130 -5.79 2.72 -9.63
N LEU A 131 -4.56 3.13 -9.35
CA LEU A 131 -3.45 2.24 -9.01
C LEU A 131 -2.87 2.70 -7.67
N SER A 132 -2.90 1.83 -6.68
CA SER A 132 -2.24 2.05 -5.40
C SER A 132 -0.93 1.27 -5.38
N LEU A 133 0.14 1.93 -4.94
CA LEU A 133 1.47 1.35 -4.82
C LEU A 133 1.94 1.46 -3.38
N ARG A 134 2.58 0.38 -2.90
CA ARG A 134 3.35 0.34 -1.67
C ARG A 134 4.73 -0.25 -1.94
N SER A 135 5.73 0.22 -1.22
CA SER A 135 7.10 -0.28 -1.31
C SER A 135 7.82 -0.23 0.03
N ARG A 136 9.13 -0.49 -0.01
CA ARG A 136 10.12 -0.10 1.01
C ARG A 136 11.13 0.89 0.41
N ASP A 137 11.86 1.59 1.29
CA ASP A 137 12.98 2.48 0.94
C ASP A 137 12.65 3.62 -0.05
N GLY A 138 11.38 4.03 -0.07
CA GLY A 138 10.87 5.15 -0.83
C GLY A 138 10.63 4.88 -2.32
N LEU A 139 10.69 3.62 -2.77
CA LEU A 139 10.64 3.29 -4.20
C LEU A 139 9.32 3.70 -4.87
N ALA A 140 8.18 3.47 -4.23
CA ALA A 140 6.86 3.85 -4.74
C ALA A 140 6.77 5.36 -5.02
N GLY A 141 7.33 6.18 -4.12
CA GLY A 141 7.45 7.62 -4.28
C GLY A 141 8.35 8.02 -5.46
N LYS A 142 9.49 7.35 -5.63
CA LYS A 142 10.47 7.62 -6.69
C LYS A 142 9.90 7.31 -8.08
N ILE A 143 9.20 6.19 -8.25
CA ILE A 143 8.70 5.78 -9.57
C ILE A 143 7.48 6.58 -10.05
N ILE A 144 6.80 7.34 -9.18
CA ILE A 144 5.67 8.21 -9.60
C ILE A 144 6.11 9.20 -10.68
N THR A 145 7.27 9.84 -10.53
CA THR A 145 7.70 10.88 -11.48
C THR A 145 7.91 10.30 -12.87
N LEU A 146 8.44 9.08 -12.94
CA LEU A 146 8.63 8.33 -14.19
C LEU A 146 7.28 7.97 -14.82
N LEU A 147 6.33 7.49 -14.01
CA LEU A 147 5.01 7.06 -14.49
C LEU A 147 4.12 8.20 -14.98
N LYS A 148 4.31 9.41 -14.43
CA LYS A 148 3.56 10.62 -14.84
C LYS A 148 4.05 11.20 -16.16
N ASP A 149 5.31 10.95 -16.53
CA ASP A 149 5.92 11.61 -17.68
C ASP A 149 5.29 11.16 -19.02
N GLY A 150 4.87 12.12 -19.84
CA GLY A 150 4.34 11.92 -21.19
C GLY A 150 3.02 11.16 -21.37
N ARG A 151 2.38 10.63 -20.30
CA ARG A 151 1.31 9.61 -20.43
C ARG A 151 -0.10 9.99 -19.96
N LYS A 152 -0.34 11.26 -19.63
CA LYS A 152 -1.59 11.75 -19.00
C LYS A 152 -1.96 11.00 -17.70
N VAL A 153 -1.01 10.29 -17.10
CA VAL A 153 -1.17 9.64 -15.80
C VAL A 153 -1.10 10.72 -14.74
N ARG A 154 -2.09 10.74 -13.85
CA ARG A 154 -2.16 11.68 -12.73
C ARG A 154 -1.86 10.95 -11.44
N GLY A 155 -1.57 11.67 -10.37
CA GLY A 155 -1.33 11.06 -9.08
C GLY A 155 -0.26 11.76 -8.26
N GLY A 156 -0.01 11.19 -7.10
CA GLY A 156 0.92 11.68 -6.11
C GLY A 156 1.22 10.60 -5.07
N GLY A 157 2.21 10.89 -4.24
CA GLY A 157 2.71 9.98 -3.24
C GLY A 157 4.06 10.43 -2.74
N HIS A 158 4.47 9.90 -1.59
CA HIS A 158 5.75 10.19 -0.97
C HIS A 158 6.25 8.93 -0.26
N GLY A 159 7.57 8.79 -0.19
CA GLY A 159 8.20 7.62 0.45
C GLY A 159 7.65 6.32 -0.13
N ASP A 160 7.09 5.48 0.73
CA ASP A 160 6.66 4.12 0.41
C ASP A 160 5.22 4.01 -0.08
N ALA A 161 4.57 5.13 -0.34
CA ALA A 161 3.15 5.19 -0.61
C ALA A 161 2.84 6.07 -1.83
N ALA A 162 2.15 5.51 -2.81
CA ALA A 162 1.76 6.23 -4.01
C ALA A 162 0.39 5.84 -4.53
N ALA A 163 -0.32 6.81 -5.12
CA ALA A 163 -1.57 6.60 -5.81
C ALA A 163 -1.54 7.28 -7.18
N LEU A 164 -1.86 6.52 -8.22
CA LEU A 164 -1.84 6.95 -9.62
C LEU A 164 -3.21 6.71 -10.24
N TYR A 165 -3.53 7.54 -11.23
CA TYR A 165 -4.76 7.46 -12.00
C TYR A 165 -4.40 7.37 -13.49
N PHE A 166 -4.65 6.21 -14.07
CA PHE A 166 -4.44 5.97 -15.49
C PHE A 166 -5.74 6.24 -16.27
N PRO A 167 -5.65 6.83 -17.48
CA PRO A 167 -6.82 7.03 -18.34
C PRO A 167 -7.55 5.73 -18.67
N TYR A 168 -8.85 5.82 -18.94
CA TYR A 168 -9.70 4.67 -19.30
C TYR A 168 -9.15 3.78 -20.43
N SER A 169 -8.36 4.34 -21.34
CA SER A 169 -7.81 3.67 -22.53
C SER A 169 -6.72 2.64 -22.19
N TYR A 170 -6.20 2.66 -20.96
CA TYR A 170 -5.22 1.68 -20.51
C TYR A 170 -5.87 0.33 -20.21
N THR A 171 -5.13 -0.75 -20.42
CA THR A 171 -5.43 -2.08 -19.89
C THR A 171 -4.63 -2.36 -18.62
N GLU A 172 -5.05 -3.32 -17.81
CA GLU A 172 -4.29 -3.74 -16.62
C GLU A 172 -2.87 -4.18 -16.98
N ASP A 173 -2.69 -4.91 -18.09
CA ASP A 173 -1.36 -5.30 -18.56
C ASP A 173 -0.48 -4.11 -18.94
N GLN A 174 -1.05 -3.08 -19.56
CA GLN A 174 -0.30 -1.85 -19.86
C GLN A 174 0.10 -1.11 -18.58
N ILE A 175 -0.76 -1.09 -17.57
CA ILE A 175 -0.46 -0.50 -16.26
C ILE A 175 0.65 -1.29 -15.57
N HIS A 176 0.50 -2.62 -15.47
CA HIS A 176 1.50 -3.54 -14.94
C HIS A 176 2.88 -3.32 -15.59
N ASN A 177 2.92 -3.32 -16.93
CA ASN A 177 4.18 -3.15 -17.66
C ASN A 177 4.79 -1.76 -17.49
N SER A 178 3.96 -0.73 -17.33
CA SER A 178 4.45 0.63 -17.04
C SER A 178 5.13 0.70 -15.67
N VAL A 179 4.53 0.08 -14.64
CA VAL A 179 5.12 0.00 -13.30
C VAL A 179 6.44 -0.76 -13.33
N LEU A 180 6.47 -1.92 -13.98
CA LEU A 180 7.69 -2.72 -14.10
C LEU A 180 8.82 -1.98 -14.80
N ALA A 181 8.51 -1.24 -15.88
CA ALA A 181 9.49 -0.41 -16.57
C ALA A 181 10.06 0.69 -15.66
N ALA A 182 9.19 1.35 -14.88
CA ALA A 182 9.63 2.39 -13.94
C ALA A 182 10.50 1.83 -12.80
N ILE A 183 10.18 0.64 -12.27
CA ILE A 183 11.02 -0.05 -11.27
C ILE A 183 12.42 -0.32 -11.84
N LYS A 184 12.50 -0.88 -13.05
CA LYS A 184 13.79 -1.18 -13.70
C LYS A 184 14.61 0.07 -13.94
N GLN A 185 13.99 1.13 -14.45
CA GLN A 185 14.66 2.40 -14.68
C GLN A 185 15.19 3.02 -13.39
N GLU A 186 14.44 2.96 -12.28
CA GLU A 186 14.91 3.48 -10.99
C GLU A 186 16.03 2.63 -10.38
N LYS A 187 16.02 1.31 -10.62
CA LYS A 187 17.15 0.42 -10.27
C LYS A 187 18.43 0.82 -11.02
N GLU A 188 18.34 0.93 -12.34
CA GLU A 188 19.47 1.35 -13.20
C GLU A 188 20.01 2.73 -12.79
N ARG A 189 19.14 3.64 -12.36
CA ARG A 189 19.52 4.96 -11.87
C ARG A 189 20.21 4.92 -10.50
N SER A 190 19.79 4.00 -9.63
CA SER A 190 20.28 3.87 -8.26
C SER A 190 21.58 3.07 -8.17
N GLU A 191 21.84 2.20 -9.15
CA GLU A 191 23.15 1.58 -9.31
C GLU A 191 24.18 2.67 -9.61
N THR A 192 25.17 2.82 -8.72
CA THR A 192 26.34 3.67 -8.96
C THR A 192 26.91 3.33 -10.34
N PRO A 193 27.21 4.31 -11.21
CA PRO A 193 27.78 4.02 -12.50
C PRO A 193 29.12 3.34 -12.28
N ASN A 194 29.15 2.02 -12.39
CA ASN A 194 30.39 1.27 -12.50
C ASN A 194 31.09 1.82 -13.73
N VAL A 195 32.32 2.31 -13.51
CA VAL A 195 33.35 2.68 -14.50
C VAL A 195 32.79 2.87 -15.91
N THR A 196 32.57 4.12 -16.32
CA THR A 196 32.07 4.38 -17.67
C THR A 196 33.07 3.90 -18.72
N LEU A 197 32.63 3.60 -19.94
CA LEU A 197 33.56 3.32 -21.05
C LEU A 197 34.61 4.44 -21.20
N GLY A 198 34.23 5.69 -20.93
CA GLY A 198 35.15 6.84 -20.91
C GLY A 198 36.23 6.75 -19.83
N ASP A 199 35.95 6.12 -18.69
CA ASP A 199 36.94 5.88 -17.63
C ASP A 199 37.91 4.75 -18.01
N LEU A 200 37.47 3.77 -18.79
CA LEU A 200 38.34 2.72 -19.38
C LEU A 200 39.25 3.29 -20.47
N PHE A 201 38.75 4.19 -21.33
CA PHE A 201 39.56 4.81 -22.39
C PHE A 201 40.59 5.81 -21.87
N LYS A 202 40.32 6.51 -20.76
CA LYS A 202 41.32 7.37 -20.09
C LYS A 202 42.52 6.59 -19.53
N GLY A 203 42.38 5.28 -19.29
CA GLY A 203 43.47 4.40 -18.87
C GLY A 203 44.38 3.95 -20.02
N LEU A 204 43.89 3.99 -21.26
CA LEU A 204 44.63 3.57 -22.46
C LEU A 204 45.53 4.68 -23.03
N ASP A 205 45.25 5.95 -22.75
CA ASP A 205 46.11 7.08 -23.13
C ASP A 205 47.41 7.18 -22.29
N LYS A 206 47.63 6.23 -21.36
CA LYS A 206 48.82 6.16 -20.49
C LYS A 206 49.74 4.95 -20.77
N ILE A 207 49.52 4.23 -21.88
CA ILE A 207 50.40 3.16 -22.38
C ILE A 207 50.99 3.60 -23.72
#